data_AF-A0AA95KAZ9-F1
#
_entry.id   AF-A0AA95KAZ9-F1
#
_cell.length_a   1.000
_cell.length_b   1.000
_cell.length_c   1.000
_cell.angle_alpha   90.00
_cell.angle_beta   90.00
_cell.angle_gamma   90.00
#
_symmetry.space_group_name_H-M   'P 1'
#
loop_
_entity.id
_entity.type
_entity.pdbx_description
1 polymer ?
#
loop_
_entity_poly.entity_id
_entity_poly.type
_entity_poly.pdbx_seq_one_letter_code
_entity_poly.pdbx_strand_id
1 'polypeptide(L)'
;MSAWRPYDGHIIPAFYERFEKRWGRGTAPFLDPEVHEQPMPRAQWINPDTGAAVAVVPIWTDDPEHRSFGVFYLPPAGDIWMLRPGPTTFLEPSAGASGEQVTLRNDAFKKAVNHAKEFIYGPQL
;
A
#
# COMPACT_ATOMS: atom_id res chain seq x y z
N MET A 1 -16.87 12.27 13.38
CA MET A 1 -16.67 11.03 12.60
C MET A 1 -15.64 11.32 11.52
N SER A 2 -14.71 10.41 11.28
CA SER A 2 -13.69 10.54 10.25
C SER A 2 -14.37 10.51 8.87
N ALA A 3 -14.09 11.49 8.00
CA ALA A 3 -14.65 11.58 6.64
C ALA A 3 -14.06 10.53 5.68
N TRP A 4 -13.06 9.78 6.15
CA TRP A 4 -12.36 8.78 5.39
C TRP A 4 -13.26 7.61 4.99
N ARG A 5 -13.12 7.14 3.75
CA ARG A 5 -13.89 6.03 3.19
C ARG A 5 -12.97 5.04 2.47
N PRO A 6 -13.20 3.72 2.59
CA PRO A 6 -12.55 2.75 1.73
C PRO A 6 -12.83 3.06 0.26
N TYR A 7 -11.86 2.79 -0.60
CA TYR A 7 -11.98 2.99 -2.04
C TYR A 7 -11.48 1.75 -2.78
N ASP A 8 -12.38 0.87 -3.22
CA ASP A 8 -11.99 -0.43 -3.79
C ASP A 8 -11.69 -0.39 -5.31
N GLY A 9 -11.58 0.81 -5.88
CA GLY A 9 -11.29 1.04 -7.30
C GLY A 9 -9.84 0.82 -7.70
N HIS A 10 -9.46 1.35 -8.86
CA HIS A 10 -8.05 1.43 -9.26
C HIS A 10 -7.24 2.30 -8.29
N ILE A 11 -5.93 2.07 -8.20
CA ILE A 11 -5.03 2.96 -7.45
C ILE A 11 -5.19 4.38 -8.01
N ILE A 12 -5.35 5.35 -7.11
CA ILE A 12 -5.49 6.75 -7.50
C ILE A 12 -4.21 7.18 -8.23
N PRO A 13 -4.30 7.70 -9.48
CA PRO A 13 -3.12 8.05 -10.29
C PRO A 13 -2.15 9.01 -9.59
N ALA A 14 -2.66 9.88 -8.71
CA ALA A 14 -1.86 10.79 -7.92
C ALA A 14 -0.84 10.10 -7.01
N PHE A 15 -1.06 8.84 -6.58
CA PHE A 15 -0.03 8.07 -5.88
C PHE A 15 1.17 7.80 -6.78
N TYR A 16 0.92 7.30 -7.98
CA TYR A 16 1.95 7.03 -8.98
C TYR A 16 2.72 8.31 -9.33
N GLU A 17 2.01 9.38 -9.70
CA GLU A 17 2.62 10.66 -10.09
C GLU A 17 3.50 11.27 -8.98
N ARG A 18 3.02 11.29 -7.73
CA ARG A 18 3.77 11.88 -6.61
C ARG A 18 4.92 10.99 -6.18
N PHE A 19 4.78 9.67 -6.27
CA PHE A 19 5.86 8.75 -5.99
C PHE A 19 7.00 8.94 -6.99
N GLU A 20 6.70 8.92 -8.29
CA GLU A 20 7.72 9.13 -9.32
C GLU A 20 8.36 10.52 -9.24
N LYS A 21 7.58 11.56 -8.90
CA LYS A 21 8.13 12.90 -8.68
C LYS A 21 9.15 12.93 -7.53
N ARG A 22 8.92 12.16 -6.46
CA ARG A 22 9.75 12.15 -5.25
C ARG A 22 10.96 11.23 -5.36
N TRP A 23 10.80 10.04 -5.93
CA TRP A 23 11.85 9.01 -5.98
C TRP A 23 12.45 8.77 -7.38
N GLY A 24 11.82 9.28 -8.43
CA GLY A 24 12.27 9.18 -9.82
C GLY A 24 11.31 8.38 -10.70
N ARG A 25 11.32 8.67 -12.01
CA ARG A 25 10.52 7.93 -12.99
C ARG A 25 10.93 6.46 -13.05
N GLY A 26 9.97 5.55 -13.11
CA GLY A 26 10.17 4.10 -13.14
C GLY A 26 10.40 3.47 -11.77
N THR A 27 10.31 4.24 -10.67
CA THR A 27 10.53 3.72 -9.31
C THR A 27 9.28 3.16 -8.65
N ALA A 28 8.11 3.32 -9.28
CA ALA A 28 6.81 2.89 -8.75
C ALA A 28 6.05 1.89 -9.66
N PRO A 29 6.71 0.86 -10.25
CA PRO A 29 6.01 -0.10 -11.11
C PRO A 29 4.91 -0.88 -10.38
N PHE A 30 5.01 -0.98 -9.05
CA PHE A 30 4.00 -1.60 -8.18
C PHE A 30 2.75 -0.74 -7.93
N LEU A 31 2.79 0.55 -8.28
CA LEU A 31 1.62 1.44 -8.28
C LEU A 31 0.96 1.52 -9.65
N ASP A 32 1.61 0.99 -10.69
CA ASP A 32 1.11 1.03 -12.05
C ASP A 32 -0.01 -0.02 -12.23
N PRO A 33 -1.26 0.41 -12.52
CA PRO A 33 -2.38 -0.49 -12.72
C PRO A 33 -2.25 -1.36 -13.98
N GLU A 34 -1.39 -1.00 -14.95
CA GLU A 34 -1.18 -1.73 -16.20
C GLU A 34 -0.09 -2.82 -16.09
N VAL A 35 0.75 -2.77 -15.06
CA VAL A 35 1.94 -3.63 -14.94
C VAL A 35 1.63 -5.00 -14.32
N HIS A 36 0.41 -5.28 -13.86
CA HIS A 36 0.11 -6.54 -13.15
C HIS A 36 -1.06 -7.35 -13.74
N GLU A 37 -0.74 -8.56 -14.20
CA GLU A 37 -1.69 -9.61 -14.61
C GLU A 37 -2.42 -10.30 -13.44
N GLN A 38 -1.92 -10.17 -12.20
CA GLN A 38 -2.55 -10.76 -11.00
C GLN A 38 -2.92 -9.68 -9.97
N PRO A 39 -4.14 -9.74 -9.37
CA PRO A 39 -4.55 -8.81 -8.34
C PRO A 39 -3.77 -9.06 -7.05
N MET A 40 -2.75 -8.25 -6.79
CA MET A 40 -2.04 -8.27 -5.52
C MET A 40 -2.90 -7.65 -4.40
N PRO A 41 -2.75 -8.10 -3.14
CA PRO A 41 -3.46 -7.52 -2.01
C PRO A 41 -3.17 -6.02 -1.91
N ARG A 42 -4.22 -5.19 -1.92
CA ARG A 42 -4.12 -3.74 -1.78
C ARG A 42 -5.32 -3.22 -1.01
N ALA A 43 -5.15 -2.09 -0.34
CA ALA A 43 -6.24 -1.35 0.28
C ALA A 43 -5.99 0.14 0.13
N GLN A 44 -7.05 0.94 0.01
CA GLN A 44 -6.91 2.38 -0.05
C GLN A 44 -8.11 3.09 0.55
N TRP A 45 -7.88 4.29 1.03
CA TRP A 45 -8.87 5.17 1.63
C TRP A 45 -8.72 6.57 1.07
N ILE A 46 -9.84 7.26 0.93
CA ILE A 46 -9.90 8.66 0.54
C ILE A 46 -10.61 9.48 1.61
N ASN A 47 -10.15 10.71 1.80
CA ASN A 47 -10.88 11.73 2.52
C ASN A 47 -11.43 12.73 1.49
N PRO A 48 -12.73 12.66 1.15
CA PRO A 48 -13.32 13.53 0.13
C PRO A 48 -13.36 15.00 0.54
N ASP A 49 -13.38 15.29 1.84
CA ASP A 49 -13.45 16.66 2.36
C ASP A 49 -12.13 17.40 2.15
N THR A 50 -11.02 16.67 2.23
CA THR A 50 -9.68 17.26 2.08
C THR A 50 -9.00 16.89 0.77
N GLY A 51 -9.44 15.85 0.06
CA GLY A 51 -8.73 15.27 -1.07
C GLY A 51 -7.49 14.45 -0.67
N ALA A 52 -7.36 14.07 0.60
CA ALA A 52 -6.25 13.24 1.05
C ALA A 52 -6.52 11.76 0.72
N ALA A 53 -5.46 10.96 0.57
CA ALA A 53 -5.59 9.52 0.36
C ALA A 53 -4.55 8.72 1.14
N VAL A 54 -4.85 7.46 1.43
CA VAL A 54 -3.90 6.48 1.99
C VAL A 54 -4.00 5.21 1.18
N ALA A 55 -2.86 4.59 0.85
CA ALA A 55 -2.81 3.32 0.14
C ALA A 55 -1.86 2.34 0.84
N VAL A 56 -2.25 1.07 0.86
CA VAL A 56 -1.44 -0.08 1.28
C VAL A 56 -1.18 -0.90 0.02
N VAL A 57 0.09 -1.04 -0.35
CA VAL A 57 0.50 -1.76 -1.57
C VAL A 57 1.76 -2.58 -1.31
N PRO A 58 1.98 -3.68 -2.04
CA PRO A 58 3.24 -4.41 -1.99
C PRO A 58 4.35 -3.56 -2.62
N ILE A 59 5.46 -3.39 -1.90
CA ILE A 59 6.70 -2.79 -2.39
C ILE A 59 7.64 -3.91 -2.85
N TRP A 60 8.26 -3.69 -4.00
CA TRP A 60 9.28 -4.57 -4.55
C TRP A 60 10.64 -4.23 -3.95
N THR A 61 11.39 -5.25 -3.56
CA THR A 61 12.80 -5.10 -3.20
C THR A 61 13.66 -5.68 -4.31
N ASP A 62 14.99 -5.50 -4.21
CA ASP A 62 15.94 -6.08 -5.15
C ASP A 62 15.82 -7.61 -5.24
N ASP A 63 15.31 -8.24 -4.17
CA ASP A 63 14.97 -9.65 -4.15
C ASP A 63 13.46 -9.85 -4.48
N PRO A 64 13.12 -10.45 -5.64
CA PRO A 64 11.74 -10.64 -6.05
C PRO A 64 10.96 -11.61 -5.15
N GLU A 65 11.65 -12.47 -4.38
CA GLU A 65 11.04 -13.40 -3.43
C GLU A 65 10.70 -12.72 -2.10
N HIS A 66 11.42 -11.65 -1.73
CA HIS A 66 11.17 -10.90 -0.51
C HIS A 66 10.41 -9.60 -0.80
N ARG A 67 9.14 -9.56 -0.40
CA ARG A 67 8.29 -8.39 -0.55
C ARG A 67 7.88 -7.83 0.78
N SER A 68 7.43 -6.58 0.79
CA SER A 68 6.87 -5.95 1.99
C SER A 68 5.65 -5.12 1.64
N PHE A 69 4.78 -4.86 2.61
CA PHE A 69 3.68 -3.90 2.40
C PHE A 69 4.10 -2.51 2.85
N GLY A 70 4.05 -1.56 1.91
CA GLY A 70 4.20 -0.14 2.16
C GLY A 70 2.85 0.51 2.44
N VAL A 71 2.86 1.50 3.33
CA VAL A 71 1.71 2.37 3.56
C VAL A 71 2.09 3.77 3.07
N PHE A 72 1.34 4.28 2.11
CA PHE A 72 1.58 5.61 1.52
C PHE A 72 0.46 6.55 1.91
N TYR A 73 0.84 7.74 2.37
CA TYR A 73 -0.07 8.84 2.63
C TYR A 73 0.12 9.94 1.59
N LEU A 74 -0.98 10.31 0.95
CA LEU A 74 -1.08 11.41 0.01
C LEU A 74 -1.81 12.57 0.70
N PRO A 75 -1.10 13.64 1.10
CA PRO A 75 -1.75 14.83 1.62
C PRO A 75 -2.50 15.58 0.51
N PRO A 76 -3.46 16.45 0.88
CA PRO A 76 -4.17 17.32 -0.09
C PRO A 76 -3.24 18.15 -0.97
N ALA A 77 -2.13 18.58 -0.40
CA ALA A 77 -1.07 19.32 -1.07
C ALA A 77 0.28 18.89 -0.52
N GLY A 78 1.31 18.92 -1.36
CA GLY A 78 2.67 18.57 -1.01
C GLY A 78 3.11 17.20 -1.53
N ASP A 79 4.10 16.63 -0.85
CA ASP A 79 4.72 15.37 -1.24
C ASP A 79 4.05 14.18 -0.59
N ILE A 80 4.13 13.03 -1.28
CA ILE A 80 3.71 11.73 -0.77
C ILE A 80 4.64 11.31 0.38
N TRP A 81 4.06 10.69 1.41
CA TRP A 81 4.76 10.18 2.58
C TRP A 81 4.67 8.66 2.62
N MET A 82 5.76 8.01 3.02
CA MET A 82 5.75 6.58 3.32
C MET A 82 5.67 6.40 4.84
N LEU A 83 4.54 5.87 5.30
CA LEU A 83 4.32 5.46 6.69
C LEU A 83 4.97 4.09 6.88
N ARG A 84 5.72 3.91 7.96
CA ARG A 84 6.43 2.64 8.24
C ARG A 84 5.62 1.82 9.25
N PRO A 85 4.86 0.80 8.81
CA PRO A 85 4.02 -0.04 9.69
C PRO A 85 4.81 -1.02 10.58
N GLY A 86 6.15 -0.89 10.68
CA GLY A 86 7.02 -1.92 11.25
C GLY A 86 7.31 -3.04 10.25
N PRO A 87 7.78 -4.22 10.70
CA PRO A 87 8.14 -5.33 9.82
C PRO A 87 6.90 -5.95 9.15
N THR A 88 6.75 -5.66 7.85
CA THR A 88 5.71 -6.19 6.96
C THR A 88 6.29 -7.05 5.84
N THR A 89 7.52 -7.56 6.01
CA THR A 89 8.20 -8.42 5.04
C THR A 89 7.53 -9.80 4.99
N PHE A 90 7.36 -10.34 3.79
CA PHE A 90 6.83 -11.67 3.53
C PHE A 90 7.51 -12.27 2.29
N LEU A 91 7.45 -13.60 2.16
CA LEU A 91 7.89 -14.31 0.97
C LEU A 91 6.75 -14.33 -0.05
N GLU A 92 7.00 -13.88 -1.29
CA GLU A 92 6.00 -13.90 -2.35
C GLU A 92 5.62 -15.37 -2.68
N PRO A 93 4.33 -15.74 -2.59
CA PRO A 93 3.88 -17.08 -2.95
C PRO A 93 4.08 -17.34 -4.46
N SER A 94 4.95 -18.27 -4.82
CA SER A 94 5.11 -18.75 -6.21
C SER A 94 4.10 -19.86 -6.55
N ALA A 95 4.05 -20.29 -7.82
CA ALA A 95 3.21 -21.42 -8.24
C ALA A 95 3.72 -22.72 -7.58
N GLY A 96 3.14 -23.09 -6.44
CA GLY A 96 3.63 -24.15 -5.54
C GLY A 96 3.80 -23.72 -4.08
N ALA A 97 3.44 -22.47 -3.77
CA ALA A 97 3.59 -21.90 -2.44
C ALA A 97 2.92 -22.72 -1.34
N SER A 98 3.63 -22.90 -0.23
CA SER A 98 3.07 -23.51 0.96
C SER A 98 1.97 -22.61 1.55
N GLY A 99 0.96 -23.20 2.20
CA GLY A 99 -0.08 -22.44 2.89
C GLY A 99 0.48 -21.46 3.93
N GLU A 100 1.69 -21.71 4.43
CA GLU A 100 2.44 -20.84 5.33
C GLU A 100 2.86 -19.53 4.65
N GLN A 101 3.36 -19.54 3.41
CA GLN A 101 3.72 -18.33 2.66
C GLN A 101 2.50 -17.43 2.41
N VAL A 102 1.36 -18.04 2.07
CA VAL A 102 0.10 -17.31 1.90
C VAL A 102 -0.36 -16.69 3.24
N THR A 103 -0.19 -17.42 4.34
CA THR A 103 -0.53 -16.92 5.69
C THR A 103 0.34 -15.73 6.08
N LEU A 104 1.67 -15.82 5.87
CA LEU A 104 2.61 -14.74 6.15
C LEU A 104 2.29 -13.47 5.35
N ARG A 105 2.00 -13.60 4.05
CA ARG A 105 1.56 -12.47 3.21
C ARG A 105 0.29 -11.83 3.77
N ASN A 106 -0.71 -12.64 4.11
CA ASN A 106 -1.98 -12.13 4.60
C ASN A 106 -1.83 -11.43 5.96
N ASP A 107 -0.96 -11.93 6.84
CA ASP A 107 -0.68 -11.30 8.13
C ASP A 107 0.13 -10.01 7.97
N ALA A 108 1.10 -9.97 7.06
CA ALA A 108 1.81 -8.75 6.70
C ALA A 108 0.85 -7.68 6.14
N PHE A 109 -0.08 -8.08 5.27
CA PHE A 109 -1.11 -7.20 4.74
C PHE A 109 -2.02 -6.66 5.84
N LYS A 110 -2.52 -7.53 6.75
CA LYS A 110 -3.34 -7.12 7.89
C LYS A 110 -2.62 -6.11 8.79
N LYS A 111 -1.34 -6.31 9.07
CA LYS A 111 -0.52 -5.37 9.85
C LYS A 111 -0.44 -4.00 9.17
N ALA A 112 -0.16 -3.97 7.86
CA ALA A 112 -0.11 -2.73 7.11
C ALA A 112 -1.47 -2.01 7.05
N VAL A 113 -2.56 -2.76 6.86
CA VAL A 113 -3.94 -2.24 6.90
C VAL A 113 -4.29 -1.68 8.27
N ASN A 114 -3.94 -2.38 9.35
CA ASN A 114 -4.20 -1.91 10.71
C ASN A 114 -3.42 -0.62 11.00
N HIS A 115 -2.15 -0.55 10.60
CA HIS A 115 -1.38 0.68 10.72
C HIS A 115 -1.98 1.85 9.93
N ALA A 116 -2.45 1.60 8.70
CA ALA A 116 -3.16 2.62 7.91
C ALA A 116 -4.45 3.08 8.61
N LYS A 117 -5.22 2.15 9.19
CA LYS A 117 -6.43 2.47 9.96
C LYS A 117 -6.12 3.26 11.23
N GLU A 118 -5.07 2.90 11.97
CA GLU A 118 -4.63 3.65 13.16
C GLU A 118 -4.21 5.08 12.79
N PHE A 119 -3.53 5.25 11.65
CA PHE A 119 -3.19 6.59 11.13
C PHE A 119 -4.44 7.40 10.76
N ILE A 120 -5.43 6.77 10.11
CA ILE A 120 -6.65 7.44 9.62
C ILE A 120 -7.65 7.76 10.74
N TYR A 121 -7.86 6.82 11.66
CA TYR A 121 -8.93 6.85 12.66
C TYR A 121 -8.43 7.08 14.08
N GLY A 122 -7.12 7.09 14.30
CA GLY A 122 -6.51 7.05 15.62
C GLY A 122 -6.42 5.61 16.18
N PRO A 123 -5.73 5.42 17.32
CA PRO A 123 -5.64 4.12 17.97
C PRO A 123 -7.04 3.62 18.35
N GLN A 124 -7.38 2.40 17.92
CA GLN A 124 -8.60 1.73 18.36
C GLN A 124 -8.38 1.20 19.77
N LEU A 125 -8.94 1.91 20.77
CA LEU A 125 -9.01 1.47 22.16
C LEU A 125 -10.02 0.34 22.34
#